data_AF-A0A645ETT6-F1
#
_entry.id   AF-A0A645ETT6-F1
#
_cell.length_a   1.000
_cell.length_b   1.000
_cell.length_c   1.000
_cell.angle_alpha   90.00
_cell.angle_beta   90.00
_cell.angle_gamma   90.00
#
_symmetry.space_group_name_H-M   'P 1'
#
loop_
_entity.id
_entity.type
_entity.pdbx_description
1 polymer ?
#
loop_
_entity_poly.entity_id
_entity_poly.type
_entity_poly.pdbx_seq_one_letter_code
_entity_poly.pdbx_strand_id
1 'polypeptide(L)' 'MENKNYYKALLVSSIESDAILLLQNSCDEVCFYPPGFATMFNKHAIGVITKIDRYDGDVEGAMKCLTSAGKRVLDCR' A
#
# COMPACT_ATOMS: atom_id res chain seq x y z
N MET A 1 14.63 2.10 4.42
CA MET A 1 14.35 2.80 5.69
C MET A 1 13.29 3.85 5.38
N GLU A 2 12.03 3.61 5.73
CA GLU A 2 10.94 4.55 5.47
C GLU A 2 10.99 5.69 6.50
N ASN A 3 10.98 6.94 6.03
CA ASN A 3 11.16 8.11 6.90
C ASN A 3 9.80 8.69 7.28
N LYS A 4 9.36 8.39 8.51
CA LYS A 4 8.10 8.86 9.11
C LYS A 4 7.93 10.38 9.04
N ASN A 5 9.01 11.15 8.91
CA ASN A 5 8.93 12.60 8.79
C ASN A 5 8.17 13.06 7.53
N TYR A 6 8.11 12.23 6.48
CA TYR A 6 7.36 12.55 5.25
C TYR A 6 5.87 12.25 5.32
N TYR A 7 5.38 11.55 6.35
CA TYR A 7 3.95 11.24 6.46
C TYR A 7 3.08 12.50 6.50
N LYS A 8 3.57 13.57 7.12
CA LYS A 8 2.88 14.86 7.13
C LYS A 8 2.74 15.44 5.72
N ALA A 9 3.82 15.38 4.93
CA ALA A 9 3.80 15.86 3.55
C ALA A 9 2.84 15.02 2.69
N LEU A 10 2.87 13.69 2.85
CA LEU A 10 1.94 12.78 2.17
C LEU A 10 0.48 13.06 2.55
N LEU A 11 0.20 13.30 3.84
CA LEU A 11 -1.13 13.64 4.31
C LEU A 11 -1.63 14.95 3.70
N VAL A 12 -0.82 16.01 3.70
CA VAL A 12 -1.19 17.29 3.10
C VAL A 12 -1.43 17.14 1.60
N SER A 13 -0.56 16.43 0.89
CA SER A 13 -0.73 16.17 -0.54
C SER A 13 -1.98 15.34 -0.85
N SER A 14 -2.38 14.43 0.06
CA SER A 14 -3.57 13.59 -0.12
C SER A 14 -4.90 14.36 -0.06
N ILE A 15 -4.90 15.60 0.44
CA ILE A 15 -6.12 16.41 0.60
C ILE A 15 -6.79 16.67 -0.76
N GLU A 16 -5.98 16.95 -1.78
CA GLU A 16 -6.44 17.23 -3.15
C GLU A 16 -6.67 15.96 -3.98
N SER A 17 -6.27 14.79 -3.47
CA SER A 17 -6.48 13.51 -4.15
C SER A 17 -7.89 12.96 -3.91
N ASP A 18 -8.45 12.34 -4.93
CA ASP A 18 -9.73 11.62 -4.84
C ASP A 18 -9.58 10.28 -4.10
N ALA A 19 -8.43 9.62 -4.28
CA ALA A 19 -8.13 8.32 -3.67
C ALA A 19 -6.63 8.15 -3.41
N ILE A 20 -6.30 7.20 -2.52
CA ILE A 20 -4.92 6.82 -2.20
C ILE A 20 -4.67 5.37 -2.64
N LEU A 21 -3.64 5.17 -3.44
CA LEU A 21 -3.17 3.84 -3.81
C LEU A 21 -1.95 3.46 -2.96
N LEU A 22 -2.04 2.32 -2.29
CA LEU A 22 -0.90 1.67 -1.63
C LEU A 22 -0.39 0.57 -2.55
N LEU A 23 0.83 0.74 -3.06
CA LEU A 23 1.45 -0.21 -3.98
C LEU A 23 2.29 -1.21 -3.20
N GLN A 24 2.07 -2.49 -3.40
CA GLN A 24 2.93 -3.56 -2.92
C GLN A 24 3.45 -4.35 -4.11
N ASN A 25 4.76 -4.57 -4.19
CA ASN A 25 5.36 -5.45 -5.18
C ASN A 25 5.14 -6.91 -4.75
N SER A 26 4.74 -7.78 -5.67
CA SER A 26 4.57 -9.22 -5.42
C SER A 26 5.88 -9.88 -4.95
N CYS A 27 7.04 -9.37 -5.39
CA CYS A 27 8.35 -9.94 -5.02
C CYS A 27 8.98 -9.31 -3.77
N ASP A 28 8.33 -8.33 -3.14
CA ASP A 28 8.89 -7.73 -1.92
C ASP A 28 8.57 -8.62 -0.71
N GLU A 29 9.59 -9.19 -0.09
CA GLU A 29 9.47 -10.03 1.10
C GLU A 29 9.09 -9.23 2.37
N VAL A 30 9.28 -7.90 2.33
CA VAL A 30 9.06 -7.01 3.47
C VAL A 30 7.87 -6.10 3.21
N CYS A 31 6.97 -6.04 4.19
CA CYS A 31 5.91 -5.06 4.24
C CYS A 31 6.42 -3.75 4.83
N PHE A 32 6.47 -2.68 4.04
CA PHE A 32 6.91 -1.37 4.52
C PHE A 32 5.80 -0.58 5.23
N TYR A 33 4.54 -0.92 4.97
CA TYR A 33 3.41 -0.24 5.57
C TYR A 33 3.25 -0.65 7.05
N PRO A 34 3.22 0.31 7.99
CA PRO A 34 2.83 0.00 9.35
C PRO A 34 1.36 -0.44 9.41
N PRO A 35 0.97 -1.24 10.42
CA PRO A 35 -0.42 -1.63 10.60
C PRO A 35 -1.33 -0.42 10.70
N GLY A 36 -2.45 -0.44 9.97
CA GLY A 36 -3.38 0.68 9.94
C GLY A 36 -2.91 1.90 9.13
N PHE A 37 -1.76 1.83 8.43
CA PHE A 37 -1.43 2.58 7.22
C PHE A 37 -2.08 3.96 6.99
N ALA A 38 -2.58 4.17 5.78
CA ALA A 38 -3.97 3.89 5.46
C ALA A 38 -4.99 4.73 6.20
N THR A 39 -5.23 4.47 7.49
CA THR A 39 -6.19 5.20 8.33
C THR A 39 -5.74 6.63 8.56
N MET A 40 -4.44 6.94 8.39
CA MET A 40 -3.94 8.31 8.42
C MET A 40 -4.55 9.18 7.31
N PHE A 41 -4.94 8.58 6.18
CA PHE A 41 -5.54 9.28 5.06
C PHE A 41 -7.06 9.25 5.24
N ASN A 42 -7.67 10.42 5.46
CA ASN A 42 -9.13 10.59 5.52
C ASN A 42 -9.78 10.48 4.13
N LYS A 43 -9.35 9.49 3.33
CA LYS A 43 -9.70 9.30 1.93
C LYS A 43 -9.94 7.82 1.65
N HIS A 44 -10.73 7.55 0.61
CA HIS A 44 -10.85 6.18 0.10
C HIS A 44 -9.49 5.71 -0.39
N ALA A 45 -9.14 4.48 -0.05
CA ALA A 45 -7.82 4.00 -0.36
C ALA A 45 -7.81 2.51 -0.65
N ILE A 46 -6.91 2.15 -1.55
CA ILE A 46 -6.95 0.91 -2.31
C ILE A 46 -5.54 0.32 -2.26
N GLY A 47 -5.44 -0.95 -1.88
CA GLY A 47 -4.19 -1.70 -2.02
C GLY A 47 -4.09 -2.24 -3.44
N VAL A 48 -2.92 -2.09 -4.07
CA VAL A 48 -2.64 -2.59 -5.42
C VAL A 48 -1.38 -3.43 -5.37
N ILE A 49 -1.47 -4.67 -5.86
CA ILE A 49 -0.32 -5.55 -6.01
C ILE A 49 0.25 -5.37 -7.42
N THR A 50 1.56 -5.19 -7.52
CA THR A 50 2.27 -4.95 -8.80
C THR A 50 3.23 -6.10 -9.11
N LYS A 51 3.62 -6.21 -10.38
CA LYS A 51 4.57 -7.23 -10.88
C LYS A 51 4.12 -8.67 -10.66
N ILE A 52 2.81 -8.91 -10.70
CA ILE A 52 2.23 -10.24 -10.49
C ILE A 52 2.56 -11.23 -11.62
N ASP A 53 3.08 -10.74 -12.75
CA ASP A 53 3.53 -11.51 -13.90
C ASP A 53 4.82 -12.30 -13.63
N ARG A 54 5.53 -11.97 -12.54
CA ARG A 54 6.78 -12.63 -12.18
C ARG A 54 6.55 -13.98 -11.53
N TYR A 55 7.34 -14.97 -11.94
CA TYR A 55 7.26 -16.35 -11.42
C TYR A 55 7.67 -16.49 -9.94
N ASP A 56 8.46 -15.53 -9.43
CA ASP A 56 8.94 -15.47 -8.05
C ASP A 56 8.10 -14.52 -7.18
N GLY A 57 6.94 -14.05 -7.69
CA GLY A 57 6.04 -13.19 -6.93
C GLY A 57 5.21 -13.97 -5.89
N ASP A 58 5.13 -13.43 -4.68
CA ASP A 58 4.22 -13.85 -3.62
C ASP A 58 3.04 -12.86 -3.49
N VAL A 59 1.99 -13.13 -4.27
CA VAL A 59 0.75 -12.34 -4.22
C VAL A 59 0.07 -12.45 -2.86
N GLU A 60 0.17 -13.59 -2.18
CA GLU A 60 -0.50 -13.80 -0.89
C GLU A 60 0.20 -13.00 0.22
N GLY A 61 1.52 -13.01 0.26
CA GLY A 61 2.32 -12.17 1.15
C GLY A 61 2.07 -10.67 0.91
N ALA A 62 2.04 -10.25 -0.35
CA ALA A 62 1.70 -8.87 -0.71
C ALA A 62 0.28 -8.49 -0.27
N MET A 63 -0.69 -9.40 -0.42
CA MET A 63 -2.07 -9.19 0.03
C MET A 63 -2.16 -9.07 1.56
N LYS A 64 -1.42 -9.90 2.31
CA LYS A 64 -1.34 -9.81 3.77
C LYS A 64 -0.76 -8.47 4.23
N CYS A 65 0.27 -7.98 3.54
CA CYS A 65 0.84 -6.65 3.81
C CYS A 65 -0.20 -5.53 3.63
N LEU A 66 -0.91 -5.51 2.50
CA LEU A 66 -1.91 -4.46 2.23
C LEU A 66 -3.14 -4.57 3.14
N THR A 67 -3.50 -5.78 3.55
CA THR A 67 -4.60 -6.01 4.49
C THR A 67 -4.24 -5.53 5.89
N SER A 68 -3.00 -5.77 6.36
CA SER A 68 -2.55 -5.28 7.67
C SER A 68 -2.41 -3.75 7.70
N ALA A 69 -2.07 -3.14 6.56
CA ALA A 69 -2.18 -1.70 6.38
C ALA A 69 -3.64 -1.22 6.51
N GLY A 70 -4.66 -2.06 6.34
CA GLY A 70 -6.07 -1.72 6.57
C GLY A 70 -6.83 -1.30 5.30
N LYS A 71 -6.48 -1.86 4.15
CA LYS A 71 -7.08 -1.52 2.84
C LYS A 71 -7.78 -2.68 2.15
N ARG A 72 -8.69 -2.33 1.24
CA ARG A 72 -9.28 -3.25 0.27
C ARG A 72 -8.27 -3.46 -0.86
N VAL A 73 -7.94 -4.71 -1.17
CA VAL A 73 -6.94 -5.07 -2.18
C VAL A 73 -7.59 -5.29 -3.54
N LEU A 74 -7.00 -4.72 -4.59
CA LEU A 74 -7.28 -5.01 -5.99
C LEU A 74 -6.06 -5.68 -6.62
N ASP A 75 -6.33 -6.74 -7.38
CA ASP A 75 -5.34 -7.46 -8.19
C ASP A 75 -5.39 -6.89 -9.62
N CYS A 76 -4.31 -6.24 -10.05
CA CYS A 76 -4.19 -5.71 -11.41
C CYS A 76 -3.43 -6.73 -12.26
N ARG A 77 -4.18 -7.58 -12.98
CA ARG A 77 -3.68 -8.50 -14.00
C ARG A 77 -3.44 -7.84 -15.33
#